data_AF-A0A7V9BVJ9-F1
#
_entry.id   AF-A0A7V9BVJ9-F1
#
_cell.length_a   1.000
_cell.length_b   1.000
_cell.length_c   1.000
_cell.angle_alpha   90.00
_cell.angle_beta   90.00
_cell.angle_gamma   90.00
#
_symmetry.space_group_name_H-M   'P 1'
#
loop_
_entity.id
_entity.type
_entity.pdbx_description
1 polymer ?
#
loop_
_entity_poly.entity_id
_entity_poly.type
_entity_poly.pdbx_seq_one_letter_code
_entity_poly.pdbx_strand_id
1 'polypeptide(L)'
;GGMRSITFVQAFQFWLKFTALAVPAIVLVLFIGGAHRPLNRPAPPRFPADTTVAIQTDVALEVTQAVSFTADGVLDGEPRAGAVRWGAGRHTVTKGSSLEFPAGTAVPVPVGFPVRDSTWLTPLSGDAEHQMLGIYSLIIATFLGTMGLPHVLVRFYTNPDGRTARRTTVMVLAMLGGFYLMPAALGALSRLYVPQLLVSGDTDAAVLLLPTAVLGNGFFGTALAGLVTAGAWAAFLSTSSGLVVSVAGVLSTSPTLSPRGGALSFRLAAVLAGAVPLVLALAATRLDFAQTVSLAFAVAASTFCPLLVLGIWWAGLTDRGAIAGLLVGGVSSVTAVTLSLFDVAPGGWVGVLLARPAVVTVPAAFLTMVVVSGFTASRLLPDVPRLMLRLHAPERLGLSPDRVRQPD
;
A
#
# COMPACT_ATOMS: atom_id res chain seq x y z
N GLY A 1 33.17 -7.77 3.12
CA GLY A 1 32.38 -8.36 2.03
C GLY A 1 31.24 -7.45 1.63
N GLY A 2 30.86 -7.45 0.34
CA GLY A 2 29.88 -6.52 -0.26
C GLY A 2 28.48 -6.52 0.36
N MET A 3 28.07 -7.55 1.09
CA MET A 3 26.79 -7.53 1.81
C MET A 3 26.79 -6.59 3.03
N ARG A 4 27.92 -6.40 3.71
CA ARG A 4 28.02 -5.49 4.87
C ARG A 4 27.86 -4.01 4.48
N SER A 5 28.41 -3.62 3.33
CA SER A 5 28.25 -2.25 2.81
C SER A 5 26.81 -1.98 2.40
N ILE A 6 26.12 -2.95 1.80
CA ILE A 6 24.69 -2.85 1.44
C ILE A 6 23.83 -2.65 2.70
N THR A 7 24.07 -3.43 3.76
CA THR A 7 23.32 -3.29 5.03
C THR A 7 23.51 -1.90 5.64
N PHE A 8 24.73 -1.36 5.62
CA PHE A 8 25.00 -0.01 6.13
C PHE A 8 24.26 1.07 5.34
N VAL A 9 24.31 1.00 4.01
CA VAL A 9 23.59 1.95 3.14
C VAL A 9 22.08 1.87 3.38
N GLN A 10 21.53 0.68 3.57
CA GLN A 10 20.10 0.50 3.88
C GLN A 10 19.72 1.07 5.26
N ALA A 11 20.57 0.87 6.27
CA ALA A 11 20.35 1.45 7.59
C ALA A 11 20.35 2.98 7.52
N PHE A 12 21.31 3.57 6.82
CA PHE A 12 21.34 5.01 6.58
C PHE A 12 20.09 5.51 5.85
N GLN A 13 19.69 4.82 4.77
CA GLN A 13 18.47 5.16 4.02
C GLN A 13 17.21 5.07 4.90
N PHE A 14 17.13 4.09 5.79
CA PHE A 14 16.02 4.02 6.75
C PHE A 14 16.00 5.25 7.65
N TRP A 15 17.12 5.60 8.28
CA TRP A 15 17.19 6.74 9.20
C TRP A 15 16.90 8.07 8.50
N LEU A 16 17.35 8.23 7.25
CA LEU A 16 17.04 9.40 6.44
C LEU A 16 15.53 9.51 6.18
N LYS A 17 14.89 8.42 5.73
CA LYS A 17 13.44 8.38 5.48
C LYS A 17 12.63 8.58 6.76
N PHE A 18 13.04 7.91 7.84
CA PHE A 18 12.41 8.02 9.14
C PHE A 18 12.48 9.46 9.65
N THR A 19 13.65 10.09 9.63
CA THR A 19 13.83 11.49 10.04
C THR A 19 12.97 12.43 9.21
N ALA A 20 12.96 12.24 7.89
CA ALA A 20 12.20 13.09 6.97
C ALA A 20 10.69 13.03 7.19
N LEU A 21 10.16 11.96 7.80
CA LEU A 21 8.75 11.85 8.15
C LEU A 21 8.48 12.17 9.64
N ALA A 22 9.34 11.69 10.53
CA ALA A 22 9.19 11.81 11.97
C ALA A 22 9.36 13.25 12.45
N VAL A 23 10.32 14.00 11.92
CA VAL A 23 10.52 15.40 12.31
C VAL A 23 9.27 16.24 12.01
N PRO A 24 8.70 16.21 10.78
CA PRO A 24 7.43 16.86 10.49
C PRO A 24 6.29 16.39 11.38
N ALA A 25 6.09 15.08 11.52
CA ALA A 25 5.01 14.55 12.34
C ALA A 25 5.11 15.02 13.81
N ILE A 26 6.30 14.94 14.41
CA ILE A 26 6.53 15.38 15.80
C ILE A 26 6.34 16.88 15.94
N VAL A 27 6.92 17.69 15.06
CA VAL A 27 6.78 19.16 15.09
C VAL A 27 5.31 19.56 14.98
N LEU A 28 4.57 18.95 14.06
CA LEU A 28 3.16 19.25 13.87
C LEU A 28 2.33 18.81 15.08
N VAL A 29 2.55 17.61 15.61
CA VAL A 29 1.84 17.12 16.81
C VAL A 29 2.13 18.01 18.02
N LEU A 30 3.39 18.43 18.24
CA LEU A 30 3.76 19.31 19.36
C LEU A 30 3.16 20.71 19.21
N PHE A 31 3.21 21.29 18.01
CA PHE A 31 2.63 22.60 17.73
C PHE A 31 1.12 22.62 17.95
N ILE A 32 0.43 21.54 17.53
CA ILE A 32 -1.03 21.42 17.62
C ILE A 32 -1.48 20.99 19.01
N GLY A 33 -0.66 20.23 19.75
CA GLY A 33 -0.89 19.86 21.14
C GLY A 33 -1.14 21.08 22.04
N GLY A 34 -0.57 22.25 21.69
CA GLY A 34 -0.84 23.52 22.36
C GLY A 34 -2.13 24.24 21.93
N ALA A 35 -2.78 23.84 20.84
CA ALA A 35 -3.90 24.55 20.23
C ALA A 35 -5.30 23.93 20.50
N HIS A 36 -5.38 22.86 21.30
CA HIS A 36 -6.63 22.19 21.76
C HIS A 36 -7.78 22.12 20.73
N ARG A 37 -7.54 21.62 19.52
CA ARG A 37 -8.61 21.31 18.56
C ARG A 37 -9.08 19.85 18.72
N PRO A 38 -10.30 19.57 19.20
CA PRO A 38 -10.77 18.20 19.37
C PRO A 38 -10.91 17.51 18.01
N LEU A 39 -10.39 16.28 17.93
CA LEU A 39 -10.46 15.38 16.77
C LEU A 39 -11.77 14.56 16.72
N ASN A 40 -12.56 14.54 17.79
CA ASN A 40 -13.74 13.68 17.95
C ASN A 40 -15.07 14.43 17.85
N ARG A 41 -15.13 15.51 17.05
CA ARG A 41 -16.34 16.34 16.97
C ARG A 41 -17.49 15.57 16.29
N PRO A 42 -18.74 15.67 16.79
CA PRO A 42 -19.91 15.11 16.12
C PRO A 42 -20.37 15.97 14.93
N ALA A 43 -19.42 16.52 14.17
CA ALA A 43 -19.65 17.45 13.07
C ALA A 43 -18.71 17.11 11.90
N PRO A 44 -19.06 17.50 10.66
CA PRO A 44 -18.14 17.39 9.54
C PRO A 44 -16.95 18.35 9.69
N PRO A 45 -15.81 18.04 9.04
CA PRO A 45 -14.69 18.96 8.97
C PRO A 45 -15.11 20.28 8.31
N ARG A 46 -14.41 21.37 8.61
CA ARG A 46 -14.70 22.71 8.10
C ARG A 46 -13.47 23.32 7.45
N PHE A 47 -13.66 24.10 6.40
CA PHE A 47 -12.58 24.81 5.75
C PHE A 47 -11.96 25.85 6.71
N PRO A 48 -10.64 25.82 6.94
CA PRO A 48 -10.00 26.77 7.86
C PRO A 48 -9.86 28.17 7.28
N ALA A 49 -9.88 28.31 5.96
CA ALA A 49 -9.76 29.55 5.20
C ALA A 49 -10.57 29.45 3.90
N ASP A 50 -10.74 30.56 3.19
CA ASP A 50 -11.34 30.57 1.86
C ASP A 50 -10.53 29.65 0.95
N THR A 51 -11.19 28.65 0.37
CA THR A 51 -10.51 27.55 -0.31
C THR A 51 -11.13 27.27 -1.66
N THR A 52 -10.31 27.36 -2.71
CA THR A 52 -10.66 26.92 -4.05
C THR A 52 -10.22 25.48 -4.25
N VAL A 53 -11.16 24.63 -4.68
CA VAL A 53 -10.96 23.21 -4.95
C VAL A 53 -11.21 22.96 -6.43
N ALA A 54 -10.16 22.58 -7.15
CA ALA A 54 -10.27 22.14 -8.54
C ALA A 54 -10.62 20.64 -8.58
N ILE A 55 -11.69 20.29 -9.28
CA ILE A 55 -12.17 18.91 -9.41
C ILE A 55 -11.51 18.26 -10.62
N GLN A 56 -10.64 17.29 -10.35
CA GLN A 56 -9.85 16.60 -11.37
C GLN A 56 -10.51 15.33 -11.91
N THR A 57 -11.52 14.83 -11.20
CA THR A 57 -12.28 13.61 -11.51
C THR A 57 -13.73 13.82 -11.15
N ASP A 58 -14.62 13.14 -11.87
CA ASP A 58 -16.03 13.12 -11.50
C ASP A 58 -16.17 12.57 -10.08
N VAL A 59 -16.85 13.32 -9.21
CA VAL A 59 -16.98 12.98 -7.80
C VAL A 59 -18.42 13.14 -7.36
N ALA A 60 -18.92 12.13 -6.65
CA ALA A 60 -20.17 12.23 -5.90
C ALA A 60 -19.83 12.64 -4.47
N LEU A 61 -20.34 13.80 -4.06
CA LEU A 61 -20.17 14.39 -2.74
C LEU A 61 -21.45 14.25 -1.93
N GLU A 62 -21.30 13.90 -0.66
CA GLU A 62 -22.35 13.86 0.33
C GLU A 62 -22.28 15.11 1.21
N VAL A 63 -23.38 15.85 1.22
CA VAL A 63 -23.55 17.10 1.98
C VAL A 63 -24.53 16.84 3.12
N THR A 64 -24.10 17.07 4.36
CA THR A 64 -24.94 16.80 5.56
C THR A 64 -25.71 18.01 6.07
N GLN A 65 -25.27 19.21 5.70
CA GLN A 65 -25.86 20.48 6.11
C GLN A 65 -25.73 21.46 4.97
N ALA A 66 -26.64 22.42 4.83
CA ALA A 66 -26.67 23.29 3.67
C ALA A 66 -25.34 24.07 3.51
N VAL A 67 -24.74 23.98 2.32
CA VAL A 67 -23.45 24.61 2.00
C VAL A 67 -23.67 25.64 0.91
N SER A 68 -23.10 26.83 1.09
CA SER A 68 -23.09 27.90 0.08
C SER A 68 -21.66 28.14 -0.38
N PHE A 69 -21.44 28.17 -1.70
CA PHE A 69 -20.12 28.25 -2.32
C PHE A 69 -20.25 28.83 -3.73
N THR A 70 -19.15 29.28 -4.30
CA THR A 70 -19.10 29.72 -5.70
C THR A 70 -18.60 28.55 -6.54
N ALA A 71 -19.25 28.28 -7.66
CA ALA A 71 -18.87 27.21 -8.56
C ALA A 71 -18.67 27.73 -9.98
N ASP A 72 -17.72 27.15 -10.69
CA ASP A 72 -17.52 27.32 -12.12
C ASP A 72 -17.30 25.94 -12.74
N GLY A 73 -18.31 25.39 -13.40
CA GLY A 73 -18.26 24.05 -13.99
C GLY A 73 -19.62 23.36 -14.11
N VAL A 74 -19.63 22.03 -14.07
CA VAL A 74 -20.85 21.21 -14.20
C VAL A 74 -21.15 20.52 -12.88
N LEU A 75 -22.34 20.80 -12.33
CA LEU A 75 -22.83 20.34 -11.04
C LEU A 75 -24.19 19.67 -11.26
N ASP A 76 -24.35 18.43 -10.78
CA ASP A 76 -25.59 17.67 -10.94
C ASP A 76 -26.04 17.54 -12.41
N GLY A 77 -25.06 17.48 -13.33
CA GLY A 77 -25.27 17.43 -14.78
C GLY A 77 -25.56 18.79 -15.44
N GLU A 78 -25.69 19.86 -14.65
CA GLU A 78 -26.03 21.21 -15.14
C GLU A 78 -24.82 22.15 -15.06
N PRO A 79 -24.54 22.95 -16.11
CA PRO A 79 -23.52 23.98 -16.04
C PRO A 79 -23.93 25.09 -15.07
N ARG A 80 -23.03 25.45 -14.17
CA ARG A 80 -23.22 26.46 -13.13
C ARG A 80 -21.99 27.35 -13.05
N ALA A 81 -22.21 28.66 -13.11
CA ALA A 81 -21.19 29.68 -12.92
C ALA A 81 -21.73 30.74 -11.95
N GLY A 82 -21.20 30.79 -10.72
CA GLY A 82 -21.60 31.73 -9.68
C GLY A 82 -22.00 31.07 -8.36
N ALA A 83 -22.77 31.78 -7.54
CA ALA A 83 -23.16 31.32 -6.21
C ALA A 83 -24.15 30.14 -6.28
N VAL A 84 -23.78 29.04 -5.63
CA VAL A 84 -24.57 27.81 -5.54
C VAL A 84 -24.85 27.51 -4.06
N ARG A 85 -26.04 26.99 -3.79
CA ARG A 85 -26.41 26.49 -2.47
C ARG A 85 -26.86 25.04 -2.59
N TRP A 86 -26.12 24.15 -1.97
CA TRP A 86 -26.50 22.76 -1.83
C TRP A 86 -27.27 22.51 -0.53
N GLY A 87 -28.32 21.70 -0.63
CA GLY A 87 -29.04 21.16 0.51
C GLY A 87 -28.32 19.94 1.08
N ALA A 88 -28.88 19.32 2.11
CA ALA A 88 -28.40 18.01 2.54
C ALA A 88 -28.79 16.96 1.49
N GLY A 89 -27.83 16.15 1.04
CA GLY A 89 -28.04 15.19 -0.04
C GLY A 89 -26.76 14.80 -0.77
N ARG A 90 -26.93 13.98 -1.81
CA ARG A 90 -25.86 13.61 -2.73
C ARG A 90 -25.84 14.59 -3.91
N HIS A 91 -24.67 15.10 -4.21
CA HIS A 91 -24.41 16.01 -5.32
C HIS A 91 -23.25 15.47 -6.15
N THR A 92 -23.33 15.62 -7.47
CA THR A 92 -22.29 15.17 -8.40
C THR A 92 -21.58 16.38 -8.99
N VAL A 93 -20.26 16.28 -9.11
CA VAL A 93 -19.43 17.34 -9.70
C VAL A 93 -18.57 16.72 -10.78
N THR A 94 -18.66 17.28 -11.98
CA THR A 94 -17.89 16.79 -13.13
C THR A 94 -16.48 17.36 -13.10
N LYS A 95 -15.53 16.57 -13.61
CA LYS A 95 -14.15 16.96 -13.86
C LYS A 95 -14.06 18.29 -14.62
N GLY A 96 -13.10 19.12 -14.20
CA GLY A 96 -12.85 20.45 -14.76
C GLY A 96 -13.57 21.57 -14.02
N SER A 97 -14.44 21.23 -13.06
CA SER A 97 -15.14 22.23 -12.24
C SER A 97 -14.23 22.81 -11.15
N SER A 98 -14.42 24.08 -10.83
CA SER A 98 -13.77 24.77 -9.72
C SER A 98 -14.79 25.18 -8.67
N LEU A 99 -14.55 24.84 -7.41
CA LEU A 99 -15.44 25.12 -6.29
C LEU A 99 -14.73 25.99 -5.26
N GLU A 100 -15.26 27.17 -4.97
CA GLU A 100 -14.71 28.10 -3.99
C GLU A 100 -15.61 28.14 -2.75
N PHE A 101 -15.08 27.62 -1.65
CA PHE A 101 -15.76 27.53 -0.37
C PHE A 101 -15.26 28.62 0.59
N PRO A 102 -16.16 29.42 1.19
CA PRO A 102 -15.79 30.37 2.24
C PRO A 102 -15.28 29.66 3.50
N ALA A 103 -14.43 30.34 4.27
CA ALA A 103 -13.95 29.87 5.56
C ALA A 103 -15.10 29.48 6.51
N GLY A 104 -14.93 28.37 7.24
CA GLY A 104 -15.90 27.88 8.21
C GLY A 104 -17.03 27.03 7.63
N THR A 105 -17.11 26.91 6.30
CA THR A 105 -18.07 26.06 5.58
C THR A 105 -17.82 24.58 5.87
N ALA A 106 -18.88 23.79 6.04
CA ALA A 106 -18.79 22.35 6.20
C ALA A 106 -18.30 21.71 4.90
N VAL A 107 -17.29 20.85 5.01
CA VAL A 107 -16.62 20.22 3.87
C VAL A 107 -17.52 19.09 3.35
N PRO A 108 -17.94 19.12 2.08
CA PRO A 108 -18.59 17.98 1.45
C PRO A 108 -17.64 16.78 1.43
N VAL A 109 -18.14 15.59 1.71
CA VAL A 109 -17.30 14.38 1.80
C VAL A 109 -17.68 13.42 0.67
N PRO A 110 -16.75 12.73 0.01
CA PRO A 110 -17.11 11.75 -1.01
C PRO A 110 -18.06 10.67 -0.48
N VAL A 111 -19.02 10.25 -1.31
CA VAL A 111 -19.99 9.22 -0.95
C VAL A 111 -19.29 7.94 -0.47
N GLY A 112 -19.76 7.37 0.64
CA GLY A 112 -19.20 6.15 1.24
C GLY A 112 -18.09 6.38 2.28
N PHE A 113 -17.65 7.63 2.48
CA PHE A 113 -16.70 7.98 3.53
C PHE A 113 -17.40 8.50 4.80
N PRO A 114 -16.82 8.28 6.01
CA PRO A 114 -17.40 8.78 7.24
C PRO A 114 -17.46 10.31 7.26
N VAL A 115 -18.68 10.86 7.34
CA VAL A 115 -18.91 12.31 7.21
C VAL A 115 -18.52 13.08 8.48
N ARG A 116 -18.69 12.50 9.66
CA ARG A 116 -18.36 13.15 10.95
C ARG A 116 -16.99 12.72 11.46
N ASP A 117 -16.31 13.61 12.18
CA ASP A 117 -15.00 13.30 12.78
C ASP A 117 -15.10 12.20 13.86
N SER A 118 -16.16 12.22 14.68
CA SER A 118 -16.40 11.19 15.70
C SER A 118 -16.60 9.79 15.08
N THR A 119 -17.36 9.70 13.98
CA THR A 119 -17.54 8.43 13.26
C THR A 119 -16.26 7.99 12.58
N TRP A 120 -15.50 8.92 12.00
CA TRP A 120 -14.23 8.58 11.35
C TRP A 120 -13.22 7.94 12.30
N LEU A 121 -13.20 8.34 13.58
CA LEU A 121 -12.33 7.73 14.61
C LEU A 121 -12.80 6.35 15.07
N THR A 122 -14.08 6.02 14.89
CA THR A 122 -14.58 4.69 15.26
C THR A 122 -14.21 3.67 14.19
N PRO A 123 -13.75 2.46 14.57
CA PRO A 123 -13.53 1.40 13.61
C PRO A 123 -14.85 1.00 12.94
N LEU A 124 -14.79 0.52 11.70
CA LEU A 124 -15.97 0.00 10.97
C LEU A 124 -17.11 1.02 10.75
N SER A 125 -16.79 2.30 10.66
CA SER A 125 -17.76 3.41 10.61
C SER A 125 -18.21 3.84 9.22
N GLY A 126 -17.93 3.04 8.19
CA GLY A 126 -18.26 3.37 6.81
C GLY A 126 -19.65 2.86 6.45
N ASP A 127 -20.24 3.41 5.40
CA ASP A 127 -21.56 2.99 4.92
C ASP A 127 -21.46 2.09 3.68
N ALA A 128 -20.27 1.51 3.47
CA ALA A 128 -19.99 0.64 2.33
C ALA A 128 -20.68 -0.71 2.50
N GLU A 129 -21.32 -1.19 1.43
CA GLU A 129 -21.90 -2.53 1.41
C GLU A 129 -20.87 -3.59 1.82
N HIS A 130 -21.24 -4.46 2.77
CA HIS A 130 -20.39 -5.54 3.28
C HIS A 130 -19.00 -5.10 3.77
N GLN A 131 -18.91 -3.90 4.38
CA GLN A 131 -17.67 -3.30 4.86
C GLN A 131 -16.78 -4.26 5.68
N MET A 132 -17.38 -5.09 6.54
CA MET A 132 -16.64 -6.05 7.37
C MET A 132 -15.86 -7.05 6.52
N LEU A 133 -16.49 -7.63 5.49
CA LEU A 133 -15.82 -8.53 4.56
C LEU A 133 -14.68 -7.82 3.84
N GLY A 134 -14.94 -6.58 3.40
CA GLY A 134 -13.92 -5.79 2.75
C GLY A 134 -12.71 -5.50 3.66
N ILE A 135 -12.92 -5.25 4.95
CA ILE A 135 -11.83 -4.97 5.90
C ILE A 135 -11.03 -6.23 6.20
N TYR A 136 -11.69 -7.37 6.46
CA TYR A 136 -10.98 -8.62 6.67
C TYR A 136 -10.21 -9.05 5.41
N SER A 137 -10.78 -8.87 4.22
CA SER A 137 -10.05 -9.13 2.97
C SER A 137 -8.83 -8.23 2.84
N LEU A 138 -8.94 -6.94 3.17
CA LEU A 138 -7.81 -6.03 3.19
C LEU A 138 -6.73 -6.51 4.18
N ILE A 139 -7.11 -6.84 5.41
CA ILE A 139 -6.19 -7.37 6.43
C ILE A 139 -5.46 -8.63 5.91
N ILE A 140 -6.20 -9.59 5.33
CA ILE A 140 -5.62 -10.80 4.75
C ILE A 140 -4.64 -10.43 3.64
N ALA A 141 -5.01 -9.52 2.74
CA ALA A 141 -4.15 -9.04 1.65
C ALA A 141 -2.85 -8.44 2.20
N THR A 142 -2.91 -7.54 3.18
CA THR A 142 -1.69 -6.89 3.71
C THR A 142 -0.81 -7.86 4.50
N PHE A 143 -1.40 -8.70 5.37
CA PHE A 143 -0.63 -9.63 6.19
C PHE A 143 0.02 -10.75 5.36
N LEU A 144 -0.75 -11.40 4.47
CA LEU A 144 -0.23 -12.50 3.67
C LEU A 144 0.57 -11.99 2.47
N GLY A 145 0.20 -10.84 1.91
CA GLY A 145 0.93 -10.21 0.82
C GLY A 145 2.33 -9.79 1.25
N THR A 146 2.50 -9.24 2.45
CA THR A 146 3.84 -8.88 2.98
C THR A 146 4.74 -10.10 3.18
N MET A 147 4.19 -11.24 3.60
CA MET A 147 4.93 -12.51 3.67
C MET A 147 5.40 -13.00 2.29
N GLY A 148 4.62 -12.73 1.24
CA GLY A 148 4.89 -13.13 -0.13
C GLY A 148 6.00 -12.36 -0.84
N LEU A 149 6.57 -11.31 -0.24
CA LEU A 149 7.54 -10.41 -0.89
C LEU A 149 8.98 -10.93 -0.78
N PRO A 150 9.58 -11.48 -1.86
CA PRO A 150 10.88 -12.16 -1.78
C PRO A 150 12.03 -11.21 -1.42
N HIS A 151 11.90 -9.93 -1.78
CA HIS A 151 12.92 -8.90 -1.53
C HIS A 151 13.13 -8.61 -0.03
N VAL A 152 12.17 -8.94 0.83
CA VAL A 152 12.31 -8.85 2.29
C VAL A 152 13.00 -10.09 2.83
N LEU A 153 12.61 -11.28 2.35
CA LEU A 153 13.14 -12.56 2.83
C LEU A 153 14.65 -12.69 2.59
N VAL A 154 15.14 -12.29 1.41
CA VAL A 154 16.57 -12.37 1.05
C VAL A 154 17.46 -11.56 2.00
N ARG A 155 16.93 -10.52 2.65
CA ARG A 155 17.68 -9.69 3.59
C ARG A 155 17.93 -10.38 4.92
N PHE A 156 17.09 -11.35 5.31
CA PHE A 156 17.34 -12.13 6.51
C PHE A 156 18.49 -13.12 6.34
N TYR A 157 18.82 -13.49 5.10
CA TYR A 157 19.92 -14.41 4.78
C TYR A 157 21.32 -13.83 5.02
N THR A 158 21.42 -12.53 5.34
CA THR A 158 22.70 -11.91 5.72
C THR A 158 23.04 -12.09 7.20
N ASN A 159 22.11 -12.61 8.01
CA ASN A 159 22.39 -12.91 9.42
C ASN A 159 23.11 -14.27 9.52
N PRO A 160 24.17 -14.38 10.33
CA PRO A 160 24.94 -15.62 10.47
C PRO A 160 24.12 -16.74 11.14
N ASP A 161 23.26 -16.38 12.09
CA ASP A 161 22.50 -17.34 12.91
C ASP A 161 21.01 -16.99 13.00
N GLY A 162 20.16 -18.02 13.20
CA GLY A 162 18.73 -17.84 13.40
C GLY A 162 18.37 -17.04 14.65
N ARG A 163 19.15 -17.16 15.73
CA ARG A 163 18.95 -16.35 16.96
C ARG A 163 19.19 -14.86 16.69
N THR A 164 20.26 -14.53 15.97
CA THR A 164 20.58 -13.15 15.56
C THR A 164 19.51 -12.62 14.61
N ALA A 165 19.07 -13.43 13.64
CA ALA A 165 17.97 -13.08 12.73
C ALA A 165 16.67 -12.75 13.48
N ARG A 166 16.28 -13.50 14.51
CA ARG A 166 15.09 -13.20 15.33
C ARG A 166 15.21 -11.88 16.09
N ARG A 167 16.38 -11.60 16.70
CA ARG A 167 16.62 -10.31 17.38
C ARG A 167 16.54 -9.15 16.40
N THR A 168 17.17 -9.28 15.23
CA THR A 168 17.07 -8.31 14.14
C THR A 168 15.62 -8.12 13.71
N THR A 169 14.84 -9.20 13.58
CA THR A 169 13.42 -9.13 13.22
C THR A 169 12.61 -8.32 14.22
N VAL A 170 12.79 -8.55 15.53
CA VAL A 170 12.09 -7.78 16.57
C VAL A 170 12.45 -6.29 16.51
N MET A 171 13.73 -5.97 16.35
CA MET A 171 14.17 -4.57 16.21
C MET A 171 13.58 -3.90 14.97
N VAL A 172 13.59 -4.59 13.83
CA VAL A 172 12.99 -4.11 12.58
C VAL A 172 11.48 -3.90 12.74
N LEU A 173 10.77 -4.82 13.40
CA LEU A 173 9.33 -4.68 13.67
C LEU A 173 9.03 -3.49 14.60
N ALA A 174 9.83 -3.27 15.65
CA ALA A 174 9.67 -2.12 16.53
C ALA A 174 9.90 -0.80 15.77
N MET A 175 10.94 -0.76 14.95
CA MET A 175 11.30 0.39 14.13
C MET A 175 10.23 0.69 13.05
N LEU A 176 9.68 -0.36 12.44
CA LEU A 176 8.57 -0.27 11.49
C LEU A 176 7.26 0.18 12.18
N GLY A 177 6.99 -0.32 13.39
CA GLY A 177 5.85 0.13 14.20
C GLY A 177 5.95 1.62 14.54
N GLY A 178 7.13 2.09 14.97
CA GLY A 178 7.39 3.50 15.19
C GLY A 178 7.20 4.35 13.93
N PHE A 179 7.63 3.84 12.77
CA PHE A 179 7.41 4.49 11.49
C PHE A 179 5.91 4.59 11.16
N TYR A 180 5.12 3.52 11.30
CA TYR A 180 3.68 3.51 10.96
C TYR A 180 2.81 4.38 11.87
N LEU A 181 3.26 4.72 13.08
CA LEU A 181 2.59 5.72 13.91
C LEU A 181 2.59 7.11 13.27
N MET A 182 3.63 7.47 12.52
CA MET A 182 3.77 8.81 11.92
C MET A 182 2.76 9.06 10.79
N PRO A 183 2.59 8.20 9.76
CA PRO A 183 1.53 8.35 8.77
C PRO A 183 0.13 8.39 9.37
N ALA A 184 -0.14 7.57 10.41
CA ALA A 184 -1.43 7.58 11.08
C ALA A 184 -1.72 8.94 11.77
N ALA A 185 -0.72 9.49 12.47
CA ALA A 185 -0.82 10.81 13.08
C ALA A 185 -1.01 11.91 12.01
N LEU A 186 -0.21 11.89 10.95
CA LEU A 186 -0.34 12.84 9.83
C LEU A 186 -1.71 12.71 9.14
N GLY A 187 -2.21 11.50 8.94
CA GLY A 187 -3.55 11.25 8.40
C GLY A 187 -4.65 11.90 9.24
N ALA A 188 -4.58 11.75 10.57
CA ALA A 188 -5.51 12.44 11.47
C ALA A 188 -5.41 13.97 11.39
N LEU A 189 -4.19 14.51 11.29
CA LEU A 189 -3.96 15.96 11.15
C LEU A 189 -4.45 16.49 9.80
N SER A 190 -4.33 15.71 8.72
CA SER A 190 -4.76 16.12 7.37
C SER A 190 -6.24 16.46 7.31
N ARG A 191 -7.07 15.70 8.04
CA ARG A 191 -8.51 15.92 8.13
C ARG A 191 -8.87 17.27 8.78
N LEU A 192 -7.99 17.79 9.65
CA LEU A 192 -8.20 19.07 10.35
C LEU A 192 -7.70 20.28 9.56
N TYR A 193 -6.57 20.16 8.87
CA TYR A 193 -5.84 21.30 8.29
C TYR A 193 -5.89 21.35 6.76
N VAL A 194 -6.14 20.22 6.12
CA VAL A 194 -6.19 20.11 4.66
C VAL A 194 -7.49 19.40 4.20
N PRO A 195 -8.68 19.76 4.75
CA PRO A 195 -9.92 19.06 4.42
C PRO A 195 -10.34 19.19 2.95
N GLN A 196 -9.79 20.17 2.22
CA GLN A 196 -10.00 20.33 0.78
C GLN A 196 -9.60 19.10 -0.04
N LEU A 197 -8.66 18.29 0.45
CA LEU A 197 -8.25 17.06 -0.23
C LEU A 197 -9.34 15.99 -0.21
N LEU A 198 -10.29 16.07 0.73
CA LEU A 198 -11.46 15.19 0.72
C LEU A 198 -12.36 15.52 -0.47
N VAL A 199 -12.45 16.79 -0.88
CA VAL A 199 -13.30 17.22 -1.99
C VAL A 199 -12.60 16.99 -3.33
N SER A 200 -11.29 17.25 -3.41
CA SER A 200 -10.53 17.03 -4.67
C SER A 200 -10.24 15.55 -4.95
N GLY A 201 -10.21 14.72 -3.90
CA GLY A 201 -9.81 13.31 -3.99
C GLY A 201 -8.28 13.09 -3.91
N ASP A 202 -7.49 14.16 -3.84
CA ASP A 202 -6.01 14.08 -3.81
C ASP A 202 -5.47 13.85 -2.39
N THR A 203 -6.06 12.90 -1.64
CA THR A 203 -5.70 12.66 -0.24
C THR A 203 -4.24 12.27 -0.05
N ASP A 204 -3.59 11.75 -1.09
CA ASP A 204 -2.16 11.40 -1.08
C ASP A 204 -1.23 12.63 -0.94
N ALA A 205 -1.70 13.82 -1.33
CA ALA A 205 -0.94 15.05 -1.19
C ALA A 205 -0.88 15.57 0.27
N ALA A 206 -1.67 14.97 1.17
CA ALA A 206 -1.81 15.42 2.56
C ALA A 206 -0.46 15.56 3.28
N VAL A 207 0.41 14.55 3.17
CA VAL A 207 1.70 14.53 3.85
C VAL A 207 2.62 15.68 3.38
N LEU A 208 2.51 16.08 2.12
CA LEU A 208 3.31 17.16 1.53
C LEU A 208 2.77 18.56 1.87
N LEU A 209 1.44 18.69 1.96
CA LEU A 209 0.78 19.97 2.20
C LEU A 209 0.63 20.32 3.68
N LEU A 210 0.64 19.33 4.56
CA LEU A 210 0.48 19.50 6.00
C LEU A 210 1.45 20.50 6.64
N PRO A 211 2.77 20.46 6.34
CA PRO A 211 3.72 21.39 6.96
C PRO A 211 3.40 22.86 6.70
N THR A 212 3.05 23.22 5.46
CA THR A 212 2.69 24.59 5.09
C THR A 212 1.28 24.96 5.53
N ALA A 213 0.34 24.00 5.55
CA ALA A 213 -1.02 24.22 6.04
C ALA A 213 -1.08 24.53 7.54
N VAL A 214 -0.19 23.94 8.34
CA VAL A 214 -0.17 24.13 9.80
C VAL A 214 0.71 25.30 10.23
N LEU A 215 1.90 25.43 9.66
CA LEU A 215 2.90 26.45 10.06
C LEU A 215 2.84 27.72 9.20
N GLY A 216 1.97 27.74 8.18
CA GLY A 216 1.90 28.79 7.18
C GLY A 216 3.05 28.72 6.16
N ASN A 217 3.01 29.61 5.18
CA ASN A 217 4.01 29.72 4.10
C ASN A 217 5.34 30.38 4.56
N GLY A 218 5.60 30.42 5.87
CA GLY A 218 6.87 30.93 6.41
C GLY A 218 8.04 29.99 6.13
N PHE A 219 9.24 30.44 6.51
CA PHE A 219 10.47 29.65 6.37
C PHE A 219 10.37 28.25 7.00
N PHE A 220 9.79 28.15 8.20
CA PHE A 220 9.68 26.87 8.90
C PHE A 220 8.73 25.89 8.20
N GLY A 221 7.57 26.35 7.71
CA GLY A 221 6.61 25.49 6.98
C GLY A 221 7.18 25.00 5.66
N THR A 222 7.84 25.88 4.90
CA THR A 222 8.48 25.55 3.62
C THR A 222 9.70 24.65 3.79
N ALA A 223 10.54 24.88 4.80
CA ALA A 223 11.68 24.00 5.11
C ALA A 223 11.21 22.59 5.50
N LEU A 224 10.14 22.50 6.29
CA LEU A 224 9.59 21.22 6.72
C LEU A 224 8.89 20.48 5.56
N ALA A 225 8.16 21.18 4.70
CA ALA A 225 7.63 20.63 3.45
C ALA A 225 8.76 20.15 2.51
N GLY A 226 9.85 20.93 2.40
CA GLY A 226 11.04 20.55 1.65
C GLY A 226 11.69 19.27 2.19
N LEU A 227 11.80 19.15 3.52
CA LEU A 227 12.32 17.94 4.19
C LEU A 227 11.45 16.72 3.89
N VAL A 228 10.11 16.83 4.00
CA VAL A 228 9.18 15.74 3.65
C VAL A 228 9.34 15.36 2.19
N THR A 229 9.36 16.36 1.29
CA THR A 229 9.45 16.14 -0.17
C THR A 229 10.76 15.43 -0.54
N ALA A 230 11.89 15.87 0.03
CA ALA A 230 13.18 15.21 -0.15
C ALA A 230 13.18 13.78 0.39
N GLY A 231 12.57 13.56 1.55
CA GLY A 231 12.37 12.22 2.13
C GLY A 231 11.52 11.30 1.26
N ALA A 232 10.42 11.81 0.72
CA ALA A 232 9.52 11.09 -0.18
C ALA A 232 10.25 10.68 -1.47
N TRP A 233 11.01 11.60 -2.08
CA TRP A 233 11.84 11.30 -3.23
C TRP A 233 12.93 10.27 -2.93
N ALA A 234 13.63 10.42 -1.80
CA ALA A 234 14.64 9.45 -1.37
C ALA A 234 14.02 8.07 -1.10
N ALA A 235 12.82 8.02 -0.54
CA ALA A 235 12.06 6.80 -0.32
C ALA A 235 11.70 6.12 -1.64
N PHE A 236 11.12 6.87 -2.57
CA PHE A 236 10.71 6.39 -3.88
C PHE A 236 11.89 5.86 -4.71
N LEU A 237 12.95 6.65 -4.86
CA LEU A 237 14.14 6.27 -5.65
C LEU A 237 14.82 5.01 -5.09
N SER A 238 14.93 4.91 -3.77
CA SER A 238 15.51 3.75 -3.09
C SER A 238 14.70 2.47 -3.33
N THR A 239 13.38 2.52 -3.16
CA THR A 239 12.51 1.34 -3.33
C THR A 239 12.37 0.95 -4.80
N SER A 240 12.16 1.93 -5.68
CA SER A 240 12.02 1.70 -7.12
C SER A 240 13.28 1.07 -7.71
N SER A 241 14.47 1.61 -7.41
CA SER A 241 15.74 1.04 -7.88
C SER A 241 15.94 -0.39 -7.36
N GLY A 242 15.58 -0.67 -6.10
CA GLY A 242 15.68 -2.02 -5.52
C GLY A 242 14.75 -3.03 -6.19
N LEU A 243 13.51 -2.64 -6.52
CA LEU A 243 12.56 -3.48 -7.23
C LEU A 243 12.99 -3.71 -8.68
N VAL A 244 13.41 -2.66 -9.40
CA VAL A 244 13.92 -2.77 -10.76
C VAL A 244 15.10 -3.73 -10.82
N VAL A 245 16.08 -3.61 -9.91
CA VAL A 245 17.22 -4.55 -9.85
C VAL A 245 16.78 -5.97 -9.53
N SER A 246 15.81 -6.16 -8.62
CA SER A 246 15.31 -7.49 -8.27
C SER A 246 14.60 -8.17 -9.45
N VAL A 247 13.73 -7.44 -10.14
CA VAL A 247 13.01 -7.93 -11.34
C VAL A 247 13.99 -8.14 -12.49
N ALA A 248 14.93 -7.21 -12.71
CA ALA A 248 15.98 -7.36 -13.71
C ALA A 248 16.84 -8.60 -13.46
N GLY A 249 17.17 -8.89 -12.19
CA GLY A 249 17.88 -10.10 -11.80
C GLY A 249 17.15 -11.36 -12.24
N VAL A 250 15.85 -11.47 -11.91
CA VAL A 250 15.02 -12.64 -12.30
C VAL A 250 14.83 -12.73 -13.82
N LEU A 251 14.60 -11.61 -14.50
CA LEU A 251 14.48 -11.59 -15.97
C LEU A 251 15.80 -11.95 -16.66
N SER A 252 16.95 -11.55 -16.08
CA SER A 252 18.27 -11.82 -16.64
C SER A 252 18.70 -13.28 -16.58
N THR A 253 18.10 -14.09 -15.69
CA THR A 253 18.31 -15.54 -15.62
C THR A 253 17.37 -16.32 -16.51
N SER A 254 16.36 -15.67 -17.10
CA SER A 254 15.42 -16.34 -18.01
C SER A 254 16.12 -16.66 -19.34
N PRO A 255 16.09 -17.92 -19.81
CA PRO A 255 16.82 -18.35 -21.01
C PRO A 255 16.36 -17.63 -22.29
N THR A 256 15.14 -17.08 -22.30
CA THR A 256 14.57 -16.26 -23.39
C THR A 256 15.25 -14.90 -23.57
N LEU A 257 15.72 -14.28 -22.49
CA LEU A 257 16.34 -12.94 -22.52
C LEU A 257 17.88 -12.97 -22.46
N SER A 258 18.47 -14.12 -22.12
CA SER A 258 19.92 -14.23 -21.91
C SER A 258 20.52 -15.51 -22.53
N PRO A 259 20.50 -15.66 -23.87
CA PRO A 259 21.09 -16.82 -24.54
C PRO A 259 22.62 -16.90 -24.44
N ARG A 260 23.31 -15.81 -24.06
CA ARG A 260 24.78 -15.75 -23.92
C ARG A 260 25.31 -15.39 -22.53
N GLY A 261 24.45 -14.96 -21.60
CA GLY A 261 24.87 -14.46 -20.28
C GLY A 261 25.72 -13.18 -20.37
N GLY A 262 25.41 -12.15 -19.58
CA GLY A 262 26.28 -10.97 -19.53
C GLY A 262 25.63 -9.69 -19.01
N ALA A 263 26.47 -8.67 -18.84
CA ALA A 263 26.05 -7.36 -18.35
C ALA A 263 25.01 -6.68 -19.27
N LEU A 264 25.02 -6.97 -20.57
CA LEU A 264 24.05 -6.44 -21.52
C LEU A 264 22.64 -7.01 -21.28
N SER A 265 22.51 -8.32 -21.03
CA SER A 265 21.22 -8.95 -20.71
C SER A 265 20.62 -8.37 -19.44
N PHE A 266 21.45 -8.11 -18.41
CA PHE A 266 20.99 -7.47 -17.18
C PHE A 266 20.54 -6.01 -17.43
N ARG A 267 21.29 -5.24 -18.25
CA ARG A 267 20.90 -3.86 -18.60
C ARG A 267 19.57 -3.81 -19.36
N LEU A 268 19.37 -4.70 -20.34
CA LEU A 268 18.11 -4.81 -21.08
C LEU A 268 16.95 -5.23 -20.17
N ALA A 269 17.17 -6.22 -19.30
CA ALA A 269 16.19 -6.65 -18.31
C ALA A 269 15.81 -5.51 -17.35
N ALA A 270 16.77 -4.68 -16.93
CA ALA A 270 16.52 -3.50 -16.09
C ALA A 270 15.70 -2.42 -16.82
N VAL A 271 15.99 -2.17 -18.09
CA VAL A 271 15.19 -1.23 -18.91
C VAL A 271 13.76 -1.73 -19.04
N LEU A 272 13.54 -3.01 -19.36
CA LEU A 272 12.20 -3.58 -19.46
C LEU A 272 11.46 -3.57 -18.12
N ALA A 273 12.15 -3.92 -17.03
CA ALA A 273 11.59 -3.92 -15.68
C ALA A 273 11.14 -2.52 -15.22
N GLY A 274 11.79 -1.45 -15.69
CA GLY A 274 11.38 -0.07 -15.39
C GLY A 274 10.37 0.51 -16.39
N ALA A 275 10.55 0.23 -17.68
CA ALA A 275 9.73 0.82 -18.74
C ALA A 275 8.28 0.34 -18.71
N VAL A 276 8.03 -0.96 -18.47
CA VAL A 276 6.67 -1.50 -18.47
C VAL A 276 5.80 -0.88 -17.36
N PRO A 277 6.24 -0.86 -16.08
CA PRO A 277 5.48 -0.15 -15.02
C PRO A 277 5.36 1.35 -15.28
N LEU A 278 6.38 1.99 -15.87
CA LEU A 278 6.33 3.42 -16.19
C LEU A 278 5.25 3.73 -17.25
N VAL A 279 5.19 2.96 -18.33
CA VAL A 279 4.15 3.11 -19.36
C VAL A 279 2.77 2.87 -18.77
N LEU A 280 2.60 1.82 -17.96
CA LEU A 280 1.34 1.55 -17.27
C LEU A 280 0.95 2.68 -16.32
N ALA A 281 1.90 3.25 -15.57
CA ALA A 281 1.65 4.37 -14.66
C ALA A 281 1.26 5.66 -15.41
N LEU A 282 1.86 5.92 -16.58
CA LEU A 282 1.51 7.06 -17.43
C LEU A 282 0.14 6.87 -18.11
N ALA A 283 -0.24 5.64 -18.44
CA ALA A 283 -1.53 5.32 -19.03
C ALA A 283 -2.67 5.32 -17.99
N ALA A 284 -2.44 4.75 -16.81
CA ALA A 284 -3.38 4.69 -15.70
C ALA A 284 -3.36 6.01 -14.92
N THR A 285 -3.95 7.06 -15.48
CA THR A 285 -3.66 8.43 -15.01
C THR A 285 -4.29 8.80 -13.65
N ARG A 286 -5.20 8.01 -13.06
CA ARG A 286 -5.98 8.43 -11.87
C ARG A 286 -6.54 7.25 -11.06
N LEU A 287 -5.68 6.53 -10.34
CA LEU A 287 -6.13 5.55 -9.34
C LEU A 287 -5.70 6.02 -7.96
N ASP A 288 -6.59 5.88 -6.97
CA ASP A 288 -6.23 6.06 -5.55
C ASP A 288 -5.11 5.07 -5.19
N PHE A 289 -3.97 5.60 -4.72
CA PHE A 289 -2.82 4.78 -4.37
C PHE A 289 -3.16 3.79 -3.25
N ALA A 290 -3.99 4.19 -2.28
CA ALA A 290 -4.38 3.32 -1.17
C ALA A 290 -5.11 2.07 -1.68
N GLN A 291 -5.98 2.23 -2.67
CA GLN A 291 -6.71 1.11 -3.28
C GLN A 291 -5.78 0.26 -4.15
N THR A 292 -4.99 0.88 -5.02
CA THR A 292 -4.10 0.16 -5.96
C THR A 292 -3.05 -0.66 -5.23
N VAL A 293 -2.47 -0.12 -4.16
CA VAL A 293 -1.50 -0.83 -3.33
C VAL A 293 -2.15 -2.04 -2.65
N SER A 294 -3.38 -1.90 -2.15
CA SER A 294 -4.10 -3.02 -1.54
C SER A 294 -4.38 -4.16 -2.52
N LEU A 295 -4.72 -3.83 -3.78
CA LEU A 295 -4.93 -4.79 -4.86
C LEU A 295 -3.63 -5.53 -5.22
N ALA A 296 -2.50 -4.81 -5.27
CA ALA A 296 -1.19 -5.43 -5.50
C ALA A 296 -0.81 -6.40 -4.36
N PHE A 297 -1.08 -6.02 -3.10
CA PHE A 297 -0.90 -6.93 -1.96
C PHE A 297 -1.81 -8.15 -2.03
N ALA A 298 -3.05 -8.02 -2.52
CA ALA A 298 -3.96 -9.13 -2.70
C ALA A 298 -3.45 -10.13 -3.76
N VAL A 299 -2.88 -9.66 -4.86
CA VAL A 299 -2.23 -10.51 -5.88
C VAL A 299 -1.01 -11.24 -5.28
N ALA A 300 -0.15 -10.54 -4.55
CA ALA A 300 1.00 -11.14 -3.88
C ALA A 300 0.59 -12.19 -2.83
N ALA A 301 -0.45 -11.90 -2.05
CA ALA A 301 -1.02 -12.80 -1.06
C ALA A 301 -1.57 -14.07 -1.70
N SER A 302 -2.20 -13.97 -2.86
CA SER A 302 -2.86 -15.10 -3.54
C SER A 302 -1.89 -16.03 -4.26
N THR A 303 -0.65 -15.60 -4.46
CA THR A 303 0.34 -16.32 -5.26
C THR A 303 1.47 -16.88 -4.37
N PHE A 304 2.30 -15.99 -3.82
CA PHE A 304 3.52 -16.39 -3.12
C PHE A 304 3.26 -16.93 -1.71
N CYS A 305 2.28 -16.39 -0.98
CA CYS A 305 2.05 -16.82 0.40
C CYS A 305 1.66 -18.31 0.50
N PRO A 306 0.65 -18.83 -0.23
CA PRO A 306 0.31 -20.26 -0.20
C PRO A 306 1.51 -21.14 -0.54
N LEU A 307 2.29 -20.74 -1.54
CA LEU A 307 3.49 -21.46 -1.98
C LEU A 307 4.55 -21.53 -0.87
N LEU A 308 4.85 -20.39 -0.23
CA LEU A 308 5.86 -20.31 0.84
C LEU A 308 5.41 -21.05 2.09
N VAL A 309 4.15 -20.85 2.52
CA VAL A 309 3.60 -21.48 3.73
C VAL A 309 3.59 -23.00 3.57
N LEU A 310 3.02 -23.51 2.47
CA LEU A 310 3.00 -24.95 2.22
C LEU A 310 4.39 -25.50 1.93
N GLY A 311 5.23 -24.77 1.19
CA GLY A 311 6.58 -25.22 0.85
C GLY A 311 7.52 -25.29 2.05
N ILE A 312 7.28 -24.52 3.12
CA ILE A 312 8.06 -24.56 4.36
C ILE A 312 7.48 -25.58 5.35
N TRP A 313 6.16 -25.62 5.55
CA TRP A 313 5.56 -26.38 6.64
C TRP A 313 4.83 -27.66 6.22
N TRP A 314 4.63 -27.90 4.93
CA TRP A 314 3.91 -29.08 4.44
C TRP A 314 4.75 -29.91 3.46
N ALA A 315 5.18 -31.08 3.92
CA ALA A 315 5.98 -32.02 3.13
C ALA A 315 5.22 -32.61 1.93
N GLY A 316 3.90 -32.43 1.85
CA GLY A 316 3.05 -32.95 0.79
C GLY A 316 2.96 -32.06 -0.45
N LEU A 317 3.62 -30.90 -0.49
CA LEU A 317 3.54 -30.00 -1.64
C LEU A 317 4.29 -30.56 -2.86
N THR A 318 3.59 -30.66 -3.98
CA THR A 318 4.16 -31.15 -5.26
C THR A 318 4.44 -30.02 -6.24
N ASP A 319 5.28 -30.28 -7.25
CA ASP A 319 5.56 -29.38 -8.38
C ASP A 319 4.27 -28.92 -9.09
N ARG A 320 3.38 -29.87 -9.41
CA ARG A 320 2.10 -29.60 -10.09
C ARG A 320 1.11 -28.87 -9.20
N GLY A 321 1.02 -29.23 -7.93
CA GLY A 321 0.16 -28.51 -6.98
C GLY A 321 0.61 -27.07 -6.79
N ALA A 322 1.92 -26.83 -6.67
CA ALA A 322 2.50 -25.50 -6.61
C ALA A 322 2.17 -24.67 -7.86
N ILE A 323 2.36 -25.22 -9.06
CA ILE A 323 2.05 -24.53 -10.33
C ILE A 323 0.55 -24.25 -10.45
N ALA A 324 -0.30 -25.25 -10.17
CA ALA A 324 -1.74 -25.10 -10.27
C ALA A 324 -2.29 -24.04 -9.31
N GLY A 325 -1.84 -24.04 -8.06
CA GLY A 325 -2.23 -23.03 -7.09
C GLY A 325 -1.73 -21.63 -7.43
N LEU A 326 -0.50 -21.51 -7.96
CA LEU A 326 0.04 -20.23 -8.41
C LEU A 326 -0.77 -19.68 -9.59
N LEU A 327 -1.16 -20.53 -10.54
CA LEU A 327 -2.00 -20.16 -11.68
C LEU A 327 -3.41 -19.77 -11.23
N VAL A 328 -4.06 -20.55 -10.37
CA VAL A 328 -5.41 -20.23 -9.87
C VAL A 328 -5.40 -18.94 -9.07
N GLY A 329 -4.47 -18.79 -8.12
CA GLY A 329 -4.35 -17.59 -7.30
C GLY A 329 -3.97 -16.36 -8.13
N GLY A 330 -3.03 -16.49 -9.07
CA GLY A 330 -2.59 -15.42 -9.95
C GLY A 330 -3.67 -14.97 -10.93
N VAL A 331 -4.29 -15.90 -11.65
CA VAL A 331 -5.32 -15.59 -12.64
C VAL A 331 -6.57 -15.02 -11.97
N SER A 332 -7.04 -15.62 -10.86
CA SER A 332 -8.22 -15.11 -10.16
C SER A 332 -8.00 -13.72 -9.57
N SER A 333 -6.85 -13.47 -8.92
CA SER A 333 -6.56 -12.16 -8.34
C SER A 333 -6.33 -11.09 -9.41
N VAL A 334 -5.55 -11.37 -10.46
CA VAL A 334 -5.35 -10.42 -11.57
C VAL A 334 -6.67 -10.13 -12.28
N THR A 335 -7.51 -11.14 -12.54
CA THR A 335 -8.82 -10.92 -13.17
C THR A 335 -9.71 -10.02 -12.31
N ALA A 336 -9.75 -10.25 -10.99
CA ALA A 336 -10.50 -9.41 -10.06
C ALA A 336 -10.00 -7.96 -10.04
N VAL A 337 -8.67 -7.77 -10.04
CA VAL A 337 -8.04 -6.45 -10.15
C VAL A 337 -8.42 -5.77 -11.46
N THR A 338 -8.28 -6.46 -12.60
CA THR A 338 -8.60 -5.91 -13.92
C THR A 338 -10.07 -5.51 -14.00
N LEU A 339 -11.00 -6.36 -13.56
CA LEU A 339 -12.44 -6.04 -13.54
C LEU A 339 -12.77 -4.85 -12.63
N SER A 340 -12.09 -4.75 -11.49
CA SER A 340 -12.25 -3.60 -10.58
C SER A 340 -11.71 -2.30 -11.17
N LEU A 341 -10.60 -2.37 -11.91
CA LEU A 341 -10.00 -1.19 -12.54
C LEU A 341 -10.83 -0.65 -13.71
N PHE A 342 -11.59 -1.51 -14.40
CA PHE A 342 -12.49 -1.09 -15.49
C PHE A 342 -13.91 -0.76 -15.02
N ASP A 343 -14.16 -0.74 -13.70
CA ASP A 343 -15.48 -0.50 -13.10
C ASP A 343 -16.59 -1.44 -13.65
N VAL A 344 -16.20 -2.66 -14.04
CA VAL A 344 -17.12 -3.69 -14.57
C VAL A 344 -17.70 -4.56 -13.43
N ALA A 345 -17.51 -4.13 -12.18
CA ALA A 345 -17.91 -4.91 -11.02
C ALA A 345 -19.44 -4.77 -10.77
N PRO A 346 -20.22 -5.86 -10.80
CA PRO A 346 -21.62 -5.81 -10.42
C PRO A 346 -21.76 -5.42 -8.94
N GLY A 347 -22.81 -4.67 -8.57
CA GLY A 347 -23.11 -4.34 -7.17
C GLY A 347 -23.34 -5.57 -6.28
N GLY A 348 -23.33 -5.36 -4.96
CA GLY A 348 -23.51 -6.42 -3.96
C GLY A 348 -22.24 -7.20 -3.62
N TRP A 349 -22.39 -8.44 -3.11
CA TRP A 349 -21.28 -9.27 -2.62
C TRP A 349 -20.19 -9.53 -3.67
N VAL A 350 -20.58 -9.71 -4.94
CA VAL A 350 -19.64 -10.01 -6.03
C VAL A 350 -18.73 -8.80 -6.30
N GLY A 351 -19.27 -7.58 -6.29
CA GLY A 351 -18.48 -6.37 -6.46
C GLY A 351 -17.46 -6.18 -5.34
N VAL A 352 -17.86 -6.44 -4.08
CA VAL A 352 -16.93 -6.35 -2.93
C VAL A 352 -15.81 -7.38 -3.03
N LEU A 353 -16.11 -8.59 -3.47
CA LEU A 353 -15.12 -9.65 -3.69
C LEU A 353 -14.18 -9.34 -4.86
N LEU A 354 -14.66 -8.67 -5.91
CA LEU A 354 -13.77 -8.22 -6.99
C LEU A 354 -12.87 -7.08 -6.50
N ALA A 355 -13.44 -6.09 -5.81
CA ALA A 355 -12.72 -4.94 -5.29
C ALA A 355 -11.71 -5.31 -4.19
N ARG A 356 -11.94 -6.39 -3.44
CA ARG A 356 -11.04 -6.89 -2.39
C ARG A 356 -10.97 -8.42 -2.44
N PRO A 357 -10.17 -9.00 -3.35
CA PRO A 357 -10.26 -10.43 -3.69
C PRO A 357 -9.59 -11.39 -2.69
N ALA A 358 -8.68 -10.90 -1.84
CA ALA A 358 -7.81 -11.75 -1.03
C ALA A 358 -8.55 -12.77 -0.15
N VAL A 359 -9.73 -12.42 0.39
CA VAL A 359 -10.52 -13.34 1.22
C VAL A 359 -11.00 -14.60 0.48
N VAL A 360 -11.13 -14.55 -0.85
CA VAL A 360 -11.52 -15.71 -1.67
C VAL A 360 -10.32 -16.28 -2.42
N THR A 361 -9.50 -15.42 -3.05
CA THR A 361 -8.41 -15.88 -3.91
C THR A 361 -7.29 -16.56 -3.12
N VAL A 362 -7.03 -16.13 -1.88
CA VAL A 362 -6.00 -16.78 -1.05
C VAL A 362 -6.43 -18.19 -0.62
N PRO A 363 -7.60 -18.41 0.02
CA PRO A 363 -8.05 -19.77 0.33
C PRO A 363 -8.20 -20.65 -0.92
N ALA A 364 -8.68 -20.10 -2.04
CA ALA A 364 -8.78 -20.84 -3.29
C ALA A 364 -7.41 -21.34 -3.78
N ALA A 365 -6.37 -20.51 -3.68
CA ALA A 365 -5.00 -20.90 -4.01
C ALA A 365 -4.49 -22.01 -3.07
N PHE A 366 -4.67 -21.86 -1.76
CA PHE A 366 -4.31 -22.91 -0.78
C PHE A 366 -5.01 -24.24 -1.07
N LEU A 367 -6.34 -24.21 -1.25
CA LEU A 367 -7.14 -25.39 -1.54
C LEU A 367 -6.69 -26.05 -2.84
N THR A 368 -6.43 -25.28 -3.89
CA THR A 368 -5.93 -25.81 -5.16
C THR A 368 -4.57 -26.48 -4.97
N MET A 369 -3.64 -25.85 -4.25
CA MET A 369 -2.32 -26.47 -3.97
C MET A 369 -2.45 -27.78 -3.21
N VAL A 370 -3.31 -27.84 -2.20
CA VAL A 370 -3.53 -29.03 -1.38
C VAL A 370 -4.19 -30.15 -2.17
N VAL A 371 -5.29 -29.85 -2.87
CA VAL A 371 -6.07 -30.83 -3.63
C VAL A 371 -5.23 -31.42 -4.77
N VAL A 372 -4.60 -30.57 -5.59
CA VAL A 372 -3.78 -31.04 -6.72
C VAL A 372 -2.58 -31.83 -6.21
N SER A 373 -1.92 -31.39 -5.12
CA SER A 373 -0.82 -32.14 -4.54
C SER A 373 -1.24 -33.50 -3.97
N GLY A 374 -2.45 -33.61 -3.42
CA GLY A 374 -3.04 -34.88 -3.01
C GLY A 374 -3.20 -35.84 -4.19
N PHE A 375 -3.68 -35.34 -5.34
CA PHE A 375 -3.80 -36.14 -6.56
C PHE A 375 -2.45 -36.47 -7.23
N THR A 376 -1.41 -35.66 -7.01
CA THR A 376 -0.07 -35.87 -7.58
C THR A 376 0.96 -36.35 -6.57
N ALA A 377 0.51 -36.97 -5.46
CA ALA A 377 1.38 -37.46 -4.39
C ALA A 377 2.48 -38.43 -4.86
N SER A 378 2.29 -39.11 -6.00
CA SER A 378 3.30 -39.97 -6.62
C SER A 378 4.57 -39.24 -7.11
N ARG A 379 4.54 -37.91 -7.20
CA ARG A 379 5.71 -37.08 -7.58
C ARG A 379 6.53 -36.61 -6.38
N LEU A 380 6.10 -36.88 -5.15
CA LEU A 380 6.84 -36.46 -3.96
C LEU A 380 8.18 -37.20 -3.89
N LEU A 381 9.26 -36.42 -3.79
CA LEU A 381 10.59 -36.96 -3.58
C LEU A 381 10.67 -37.60 -2.18
N PRO A 382 11.14 -38.85 -2.04
CA PRO A 382 11.16 -39.56 -0.75
C PRO A 382 11.95 -38.85 0.36
N ASP A 383 12.94 -38.03 0.00
CA ASP A 383 13.80 -37.34 0.95
C ASP A 383 13.25 -35.98 1.42
N VAL A 384 12.12 -35.49 0.87
CA VAL A 384 11.54 -34.19 1.25
C VAL A 384 11.21 -34.11 2.74
N PRO A 385 10.54 -35.10 3.37
CA PRO A 385 10.29 -35.06 4.82
C PRO A 385 11.58 -35.01 5.64
N ARG A 386 12.63 -35.73 5.21
CA ARG A 386 13.94 -35.73 5.89
C ARG A 386 14.64 -34.39 5.74
N LEU A 387 14.58 -33.78 4.56
CA LEU A 387 15.12 -32.44 4.31
C LEU A 387 14.39 -31.39 5.14
N MET A 388 13.06 -31.41 5.19
CA MET A 388 12.27 -30.51 6.02
C MET A 388 12.61 -30.65 7.50
N LEU A 389 12.73 -31.88 8.01
CA LEU A 389 13.14 -32.14 9.40
C LEU A 389 14.53 -31.57 9.69
N ARG A 390 15.49 -31.72 8.77
CA ARG A 390 16.83 -31.11 8.90
C ARG A 390 16.78 -29.59 8.93
N LEU A 391 15.95 -28.97 8.07
CA LEU A 391 15.81 -27.51 7.98
C LEU A 391 15.09 -26.89 9.21
N HIS A 392 14.19 -27.63 9.85
CA HIS A 392 13.45 -27.19 11.05
C HIS A 392 14.14 -27.59 12.36
N ALA A 393 15.16 -28.45 12.31
CA ALA A 393 15.88 -28.86 13.49
C ALA A 393 16.58 -27.66 14.15
N PRO A 394 16.57 -27.55 15.50
CA PRO A 394 17.31 -26.52 16.21
C PRO A 394 18.79 -26.51 15.84
N GLU A 395 19.35 -25.33 15.56
CA GLU A 395 20.74 -25.14 15.13
C GLU A 395 21.77 -25.78 16.08
N ARG A 396 21.45 -25.81 17.39
CA ARG A 396 22.23 -26.46 18.45
C ARG A 396 22.47 -27.96 18.25
N LEU A 397 21.72 -28.61 17.37
CA LEU A 397 21.87 -30.05 17.07
C LEU A 397 22.94 -30.32 16.01
N GLY A 398 23.52 -29.29 15.37
CA GLY A 398 24.62 -29.46 14.41
C GLY A 398 24.25 -30.21 13.12
N LEU A 399 22.96 -30.41 12.84
CA LEU A 399 22.45 -31.23 11.72
C LEU A 399 22.56 -30.53 10.35
N SER A 400 23.14 -29.33 10.30
CA SER A 400 23.35 -28.52 9.08
C SER A 400 24.83 -28.14 8.92
N PRO A 401 25.73 -29.09 8.56
CA PRO A 401 27.17 -28.85 8.46
C PRO A 401 27.55 -27.74 7.45
N ASP A 402 26.70 -27.48 6.45
CA ASP A 402 26.93 -26.45 5.43
C ASP A 402 26.80 -25.01 5.94
N ARG A 403 26.18 -24.77 7.11
CA ARG A 403 26.15 -23.43 7.74
C ARG A 403 27.41 -23.11 8.54
N VAL A 404 28.14 -24.13 8.99
CA VAL A 404 29.24 -23.98 9.96
C VAL A 404 30.61 -23.84 9.28
N ARG A 405 30.73 -24.24 8.01
CA ARG A 405 31.97 -24.08 7.24
C ARG A 405 31.91 -22.83 6.36
N GLN A 406 32.11 -21.66 6.98
CA GLN A 406 32.70 -20.54 6.25
C GLN A 406 34.21 -20.60 6.53
N PRO A 407 35.07 -20.86 5.53
CA PRO A 407 36.51 -20.78 5.74
C PRO A 407 36.89 -19.34 6.07
N ASP A 408 37.72 -19.18 7.10
CA ASP A 408 38.26 -17.90 7.60
C ASP A 408 38.94 -17.06 6.51
#